data_AF-A0AAD7FLG0-F1
#
_entry.id   AF-A0AAD7FLG0-F1
#
_cell.length_a   1.000
_cell.length_b   1.000
_cell.length_c   1.000
_cell.angle_alpha   90.00
_cell.angle_beta   90.00
_cell.angle_gamma   90.00
#
_symmetry.space_group_name_H-M   'P 1'
#
loop_
_entity.id
_entity.type
_entity.pdbx_description
1 polymer ?
#
loop_
_entity_poly.entity_id
_entity_poly.type
_entity_poly.pdbx_seq_one_letter_code
_entity_poly.pdbx_strand_id
1 'polypeptide(L)'
;MELNADLPLPQAYPITKPFSKTSGRFLLAFGIFGMAGFMVLNVFLVGYDIVTITSTNYNTTSGRMGFWDTTNGHFGCQPHQFQLGDSFRTNISAFSYSVFDVMPSTADSTRGGAFSYAANDLSSCDVSEYQIVVTPGDRLITTSASIQCPPPLNFQAVTSWSYSNHDIVGTLVVDAVRWECRRRELYKTTTNDGEVDSQEVYKVTAQGQPNCSTSAPFACTIPVFSWYNAIGNTDLNILGGDRNGAASVLADENNLYNVVTMFFYAVRLDLSELTLDPILTHSYSGIYQHHIVQTICRTQGIAYVNDTAPPPDTTRTSSSVIQIPYTCNVTRRKPNASFAVSVISASLSMFLGAWGALVAILAALARRRPGGMSFFDLGFIFSERTPFKPMSATFNSGMWTGTVDSTGVWCPVRTIRSLASRTTHTWAILINTMERQGRL
;
A
#
# COMPACT_ATOMS: atom_id res chain seq x y z
N MET A 1 -23.48 92.63 -22.33
CA MET A 1 -22.84 91.29 -22.30
C MET A 1 -23.94 90.28 -22.04
N GLU A 2 -24.40 89.65 -23.12
CA GLU A 2 -25.35 88.53 -23.11
C GLU A 2 -24.68 87.29 -22.51
N LEU A 3 -25.38 86.62 -21.59
CA LEU A 3 -25.05 85.27 -21.14
C LEU A 3 -26.29 84.41 -21.40
N ASN A 4 -26.41 83.86 -22.61
CA ASN A 4 -27.41 82.86 -22.98
C ASN A 4 -27.03 81.54 -22.31
N ALA A 5 -27.76 81.17 -21.26
CA ALA A 5 -27.69 79.87 -20.61
C ALA A 5 -28.84 78.98 -21.14
N ASP A 6 -28.65 78.40 -22.32
CA ASP A 6 -29.47 77.28 -22.80
C ASP A 6 -29.06 76.01 -22.02
N LEU A 7 -29.75 75.76 -20.91
CA LEU A 7 -29.69 74.49 -20.19
C LEU A 7 -30.63 73.49 -20.87
N PRO A 8 -30.13 72.34 -21.39
CA PRO A 8 -30.96 71.34 -22.02
C PRO A 8 -31.95 70.76 -21.00
N LEU A 9 -33.25 70.87 -21.32
CA LEU A 9 -34.33 70.29 -20.54
C LEU A 9 -34.09 68.79 -20.33
N PRO A 10 -34.32 68.25 -19.12
CA PRO A 10 -34.17 66.82 -18.86
C PRO A 10 -35.14 66.05 -19.77
N GLN A 11 -34.58 65.28 -20.70
CA GLN A 11 -35.37 64.34 -21.51
C GLN A 11 -36.08 63.38 -20.55
N ALA A 12 -37.40 63.54 -20.45
CA ALA A 12 -38.25 62.61 -19.74
C ALA A 12 -38.16 61.25 -20.45
N TYR A 13 -37.33 60.36 -19.91
CA TYR A 13 -37.20 59.01 -20.44
C TYR A 13 -38.58 58.36 -20.43
N PRO A 14 -39.09 57.88 -21.59
CA PRO A 14 -40.40 57.27 -21.66
C PRO A 14 -40.43 56.06 -20.74
N ILE A 15 -41.19 56.21 -19.67
CA ILE A 15 -41.43 55.21 -18.65
C ILE A 15 -41.96 53.95 -19.35
N THR A 16 -41.32 52.84 -19.02
CA THR A 16 -41.50 51.50 -19.58
C THR A 16 -42.95 51.17 -19.93
N LYS A 17 -43.21 50.77 -21.19
CA LYS A 17 -44.51 50.21 -21.55
C LYS A 17 -44.80 49.01 -20.64
N PRO A 18 -46.01 48.92 -20.04
CA PRO A 18 -46.35 47.81 -19.16
C PRO A 18 -46.22 46.50 -19.93
N PHE A 19 -45.40 45.58 -19.42
CA PHE A 19 -45.29 44.25 -20.00
C PHE A 19 -46.66 43.57 -19.96
N SER A 20 -46.98 42.83 -21.03
CA SER A 20 -48.17 41.99 -21.05
C SER A 20 -48.17 41.06 -19.84
N LYS A 21 -49.29 40.97 -19.12
CA LYS A 21 -49.47 40.09 -17.95
C LYS A 21 -49.12 38.62 -18.29
N THR A 22 -49.34 38.18 -19.53
CA THR A 22 -49.00 36.82 -19.97
C THR A 22 -47.50 36.60 -20.06
N SER A 23 -46.73 37.57 -20.57
CA SER A 23 -45.26 37.48 -20.64
C SER A 23 -44.62 37.45 -19.25
N GLY A 24 -45.15 38.22 -18.31
CA GLY A 24 -44.68 38.19 -16.92
C GLY A 24 -44.86 36.82 -16.24
N ARG A 25 -46.03 36.17 -16.45
CA ARG A 25 -46.28 34.82 -15.92
C ARG A 25 -45.35 33.78 -16.53
N PHE A 26 -45.08 33.87 -17.83
CA PHE A 26 -44.13 32.96 -18.50
C PHE A 26 -42.71 33.11 -17.95
N LEU A 27 -42.22 34.34 -17.79
CA LEU A 27 -40.90 34.61 -17.21
C LEU A 27 -40.78 34.09 -15.78
N LEU A 28 -41.81 34.26 -14.96
CA LEU A 28 -41.84 33.75 -13.59
C LEU A 28 -41.85 32.21 -13.56
N ALA A 29 -42.68 31.57 -14.40
CA ALA A 29 -42.71 30.11 -14.51
C ALA A 29 -41.35 29.56 -14.98
N PHE A 30 -40.77 30.14 -16.03
CA PHE A 30 -39.43 29.78 -16.49
C PHE A 30 -38.38 29.96 -15.39
N GLY A 31 -38.46 31.03 -14.61
CA GLY A 31 -37.60 31.28 -13.46
C GLY A 31 -37.65 30.13 -12.44
N ILE A 32 -38.86 29.75 -11.99
CA ILE A 32 -39.06 28.72 -10.98
C ILE A 32 -38.63 27.33 -11.49
N PHE A 33 -39.11 26.93 -12.67
CA PHE A 33 -38.80 25.62 -13.24
C PHE A 33 -37.32 25.51 -13.63
N GLY A 34 -36.74 26.57 -14.18
CA GLY A 34 -35.33 26.64 -14.49
C GLY A 34 -34.47 26.46 -13.24
N MET A 35 -34.78 27.18 -12.16
CA MET A 35 -34.03 27.03 -10.90
C MET A 35 -34.16 25.61 -10.33
N ALA A 36 -35.38 25.07 -10.22
CA ALA A 36 -35.60 23.72 -9.72
C ALA A 36 -34.88 22.65 -10.57
N GLY A 37 -34.93 22.78 -11.89
CA GLY A 37 -34.22 21.89 -12.82
C GLY A 37 -32.70 21.95 -12.65
N PHE A 38 -32.12 23.16 -12.55
CA PHE A 38 -30.69 23.31 -12.29
C PHE A 38 -30.28 22.81 -10.90
N MET A 39 -31.11 22.96 -9.86
CA MET A 39 -30.82 22.36 -8.55
C MET A 39 -30.72 20.84 -8.64
N VAL A 40 -31.72 20.18 -9.23
CA VAL A 40 -31.72 18.72 -9.39
C VAL A 40 -30.50 18.27 -10.20
N LEU A 41 -30.21 18.95 -11.31
CA LEU A 41 -29.03 18.65 -12.14
C LEU A 41 -27.71 18.81 -11.36
N ASN A 42 -27.54 19.91 -10.62
CA ASN A 42 -26.32 20.20 -9.88
C ASN A 42 -26.13 19.28 -8.66
N VAL A 43 -27.20 18.74 -8.07
CA VAL A 43 -27.11 17.67 -7.06
C VAL A 43 -26.37 16.46 -7.61
N PHE A 44 -26.64 16.07 -8.85
CA PHE A 44 -25.96 14.95 -9.49
C PHE A 44 -24.55 15.30 -9.96
N LEU A 45 -24.33 16.51 -10.48
CA LEU A 45 -23.03 16.91 -11.04
C LEU A 45 -21.99 17.29 -9.97
N VAL A 46 -22.39 18.00 -8.90
CA VAL A 46 -21.45 18.63 -7.95
C VAL A 46 -21.54 18.00 -6.54
N GLY A 47 -22.52 17.12 -6.33
CA GLY A 47 -22.83 16.55 -5.03
C GLY A 47 -21.82 15.52 -4.50
N TYR A 48 -20.99 14.98 -5.39
CA TYR A 48 -19.98 13.99 -5.08
C TYR A 48 -18.58 14.61 -5.18
N ASP A 49 -17.70 14.12 -4.32
CA ASP A 49 -16.28 14.43 -4.32
C ASP A 49 -15.48 13.14 -4.49
N ILE A 50 -14.33 13.22 -5.15
CA ILE A 50 -13.40 12.09 -5.30
C ILE A 50 -12.43 12.18 -4.13
N VAL A 51 -12.53 11.21 -3.21
CA VAL A 51 -11.66 11.15 -2.03
C VAL A 51 -10.71 9.98 -2.19
N THR A 52 -9.42 10.24 -1.98
CA THR A 52 -8.40 9.21 -1.86
C THR A 52 -8.56 8.53 -0.48
N ILE A 53 -8.80 7.22 -0.47
CA ILE A 53 -8.77 6.40 0.74
C ILE A 53 -7.63 5.39 0.63
N THR A 54 -7.02 5.06 1.76
CA THR A 54 -6.09 3.93 1.84
C THR A 54 -6.88 2.66 2.17
N SER A 55 -6.73 1.61 1.36
CA SER A 55 -7.36 0.30 1.59
C SER A 55 -6.35 -0.82 1.39
N THR A 56 -6.42 -1.88 2.20
CA THR A 56 -5.59 -3.09 2.01
C THR A 56 -6.15 -4.03 0.95
N ASN A 57 -7.41 -3.83 0.54
CA ASN A 57 -8.04 -4.62 -0.51
C ASN A 57 -8.05 -3.84 -1.83
N TYR A 58 -7.25 -4.29 -2.79
CA TYR A 58 -7.16 -3.68 -4.12
C TYR A 58 -8.49 -3.70 -4.88
N ASN A 59 -9.34 -4.70 -4.64
CA ASN A 59 -10.65 -4.81 -5.25
C ASN A 59 -11.74 -4.03 -4.49
N THR A 60 -11.34 -3.06 -3.65
CA THR A 60 -12.29 -2.14 -3.02
C THR A 60 -12.86 -1.21 -4.09
N THR A 61 -13.98 -1.62 -4.68
CA THR A 61 -14.73 -0.76 -5.60
C THR A 61 -15.74 0.07 -4.81
N SER A 62 -15.88 1.35 -5.15
CA SER A 62 -17.01 2.12 -4.63
C SER A 62 -18.28 1.59 -5.30
N GLY A 63 -19.04 0.76 -4.60
CA GLY A 63 -20.31 0.18 -5.09
C GLY A 63 -21.42 1.20 -5.39
N ARG A 64 -21.11 2.50 -5.42
CA ARG A 64 -22.00 3.58 -5.85
C ARG A 64 -21.34 4.33 -6.99
N MET A 65 -21.47 3.77 -8.18
CA MET A 65 -21.20 4.51 -9.41
C MET A 65 -22.24 5.63 -9.52
N GLY A 66 -21.78 6.86 -9.72
CA GLY A 66 -22.67 7.97 -10.03
C GLY A 66 -23.42 7.69 -11.34
N PHE A 67 -24.58 8.32 -11.51
CA PHE A 67 -25.45 8.16 -12.69
C PHE A 67 -24.75 8.40 -14.05
N TRP A 68 -23.59 9.06 -14.07
CA TRP A 68 -22.84 9.45 -15.27
C TRP A 68 -21.55 8.66 -15.52
N ASP A 69 -21.21 7.71 -14.65
CA ASP A 69 -19.96 6.97 -14.78
C ASP A 69 -20.15 5.77 -15.71
N THR A 70 -20.32 6.06 -17.00
CA THR A 70 -20.43 5.06 -18.08
C THR A 70 -19.10 4.79 -18.76
N THR A 71 -18.02 5.45 -18.34
CA THR A 71 -16.70 5.27 -18.93
C THR A 71 -15.93 4.23 -18.13
N ASN A 72 -15.24 3.33 -18.83
CA ASN A 72 -14.27 2.38 -18.26
C ASN A 72 -13.04 3.07 -17.62
N GLY A 73 -13.17 4.35 -17.23
CA GLY A 73 -12.14 5.08 -16.51
C GLY A 73 -11.97 4.45 -15.14
N HIS A 74 -10.73 4.09 -14.82
CA HIS A 74 -10.35 3.33 -13.63
C HIS A 74 -10.64 4.11 -12.32
N PHE A 75 -11.90 4.19 -11.91
CA PHE A 75 -12.27 4.45 -10.51
C PHE A 75 -11.99 3.17 -9.72
N GLY A 76 -10.76 3.09 -9.22
CA GLY A 76 -10.27 1.93 -8.49
C GLY A 76 -9.03 2.26 -7.67
N CYS A 77 -8.46 1.23 -7.08
CA CYS A 77 -7.18 1.31 -6.41
C CYS A 77 -6.05 1.44 -7.43
N GLN A 78 -5.15 2.38 -7.21
CA GLN A 78 -3.93 2.47 -8.01
C GLN A 78 -3.00 1.34 -7.60
N PRO A 79 -2.34 0.65 -8.57
CA PRO A 79 -1.36 -0.36 -8.22
C PRO A 79 -0.16 0.31 -7.53
N HIS A 80 0.41 -0.39 -6.56
CA HIS A 80 1.56 0.11 -5.82
C HIS A 80 2.83 -0.13 -6.63
N GLN A 81 3.70 0.88 -6.71
CA GLN A 81 5.00 0.75 -7.35
C GLN A 81 6.05 0.43 -6.29
N PHE A 82 6.57 -0.80 -6.32
CA PHE A 82 7.70 -1.21 -5.49
C PHE A 82 9.00 -0.81 -6.15
N GLN A 83 9.93 -0.25 -5.38
CA GLN A 83 11.29 0.07 -5.77
C GLN A 83 12.29 -0.92 -5.13
N LEU A 84 13.52 -0.93 -5.65
CA LEU A 84 14.62 -1.66 -5.02
C LEU A 84 14.86 -1.18 -3.59
N GLY A 85 14.93 -2.13 -2.65
CA GLY A 85 15.08 -1.87 -1.22
C GLY A 85 13.75 -1.80 -0.46
N ASP A 86 12.61 -1.67 -1.14
CA ASP A 86 11.32 -1.69 -0.46
C ASP A 86 11.08 -3.03 0.23
N SER A 87 10.39 -2.98 1.36
CA SER A 87 10.04 -4.17 2.13
C SER A 87 8.53 -4.37 2.19
N PHE A 88 8.12 -5.64 2.20
CA PHE A 88 6.70 -6.01 2.25
C PHE A 88 6.46 -7.26 3.08
N ARG A 89 5.19 -7.46 3.43
CA ARG A 89 4.68 -8.65 4.13
C ARG A 89 3.53 -9.25 3.33
N THR A 90 3.29 -10.54 3.46
CA THR A 90 2.12 -11.19 2.82
C THR A 90 0.93 -11.17 3.79
N ASN A 91 -0.23 -11.64 3.34
CA ASN A 91 -1.40 -11.83 4.18
C ASN A 91 -1.31 -12.98 5.18
N ILE A 92 -0.36 -13.90 4.96
CA ILE A 92 -0.15 -15.09 5.78
C ILE A 92 1.20 -14.97 6.53
N SER A 93 2.02 -13.94 6.24
CA SER A 93 3.44 -13.95 6.60
C SER A 93 3.77 -13.76 8.07
N ALA A 94 4.66 -14.63 8.52
CA ALA A 94 5.54 -14.36 9.67
C ALA A 94 6.81 -13.58 9.25
N PHE A 95 7.12 -13.55 7.94
CA PHE A 95 8.36 -12.99 7.42
C PHE A 95 8.17 -11.62 6.77
N SER A 96 9.27 -10.86 6.74
CA SER A 96 9.39 -9.62 5.98
C SER A 96 10.30 -9.88 4.79
N TYR A 97 9.88 -9.46 3.61
CA TYR A 97 10.63 -9.58 2.37
C TYR A 97 11.18 -8.21 1.98
N SER A 98 12.36 -8.15 1.40
CA SER A 98 12.95 -6.93 0.82
C SER A 98 13.28 -7.18 -0.64
N VAL A 99 12.77 -6.32 -1.53
CA VAL A 99 13.02 -6.41 -2.96
C VAL A 99 14.47 -6.02 -3.23
N PHE A 100 15.26 -6.92 -3.80
CA PHE A 100 16.68 -6.63 -4.09
C PHE A 100 16.99 -6.61 -5.60
N ASP A 101 16.12 -7.16 -6.44
CA ASP A 101 16.29 -7.14 -7.89
C ASP A 101 14.93 -7.09 -8.61
N VAL A 102 14.89 -6.43 -9.77
CA VAL A 102 13.71 -6.36 -10.64
C VAL A 102 14.14 -6.80 -12.03
N MET A 103 13.62 -7.93 -12.47
CA MET A 103 13.95 -8.51 -13.75
C MET A 103 13.26 -7.71 -14.87
N PRO A 104 13.96 -7.38 -15.96
CA PRO A 104 13.33 -6.71 -17.09
C PRO A 104 12.28 -7.64 -17.73
N SER A 105 11.09 -7.12 -17.99
CA SER A 105 10.12 -7.85 -18.79
C SER A 105 10.67 -8.00 -20.21
N THR A 106 10.56 -9.18 -20.83
CA THR A 106 11.10 -9.44 -22.18
C THR A 106 10.56 -8.51 -23.26
N ALA A 107 9.46 -7.80 -22.99
CA ALA A 107 8.85 -6.82 -23.89
C ALA A 107 9.49 -5.43 -23.82
N ASP A 108 10.21 -5.11 -22.74
CA ASP A 108 10.81 -3.80 -22.53
C ASP A 108 12.22 -3.98 -21.97
N SER A 109 13.24 -3.82 -22.83
CA SER A 109 14.66 -3.98 -22.48
C SER A 109 15.18 -2.92 -21.51
N THR A 110 14.35 -1.94 -21.13
CA THR A 110 14.72 -0.91 -20.18
C THR A 110 14.67 -1.51 -18.78
N ARG A 111 15.83 -1.62 -18.10
CA ARG A 111 15.90 -2.06 -16.69
C ARG A 111 15.00 -1.15 -15.84
N GLY A 112 13.84 -1.65 -15.44
CA GLY A 112 12.95 -0.96 -14.52
C GLY A 112 13.50 -1.10 -13.10
N GLY A 113 13.82 0.02 -12.45
CA GLY A 113 14.13 0.05 -11.01
C GLY A 113 12.91 -0.11 -10.11
N ALA A 114 11.73 -0.35 -10.71
CA ALA A 114 10.47 -0.50 -10.02
C ALA A 114 9.53 -1.44 -10.77
N PHE A 115 8.63 -2.12 -10.05
CA PHE A 115 7.55 -2.92 -10.62
C PHE A 115 6.19 -2.52 -10.02
N SER A 116 5.12 -2.70 -10.78
CA SER A 116 3.75 -2.35 -10.39
C SER A 116 3.02 -3.58 -9.87
N TYR A 117 2.41 -3.49 -8.68
CA TYR A 117 1.71 -4.59 -8.03
C TYR A 117 0.25 -4.23 -7.75
N ALA A 118 -0.65 -5.13 -8.15
CA ALA A 118 -2.11 -4.94 -8.14
C ALA A 118 -2.86 -6.06 -7.40
N ALA A 119 -2.33 -6.48 -6.23
CA ALA A 119 -2.85 -7.62 -5.46
C ALA A 119 -2.87 -8.94 -6.25
N ASN A 120 -1.88 -9.14 -7.11
CA ASN A 120 -1.68 -10.39 -7.82
C ASN A 120 -1.23 -11.48 -6.84
N ASP A 121 -1.69 -12.70 -7.07
CA ASP A 121 -1.27 -13.87 -6.30
C ASP A 121 0.26 -14.07 -6.38
N LEU A 122 0.89 -14.43 -5.27
CA LEU A 122 2.30 -14.80 -5.18
C LEU A 122 2.55 -16.30 -5.40
N SER A 123 1.52 -17.10 -5.70
CA SER A 123 1.64 -18.55 -5.93
C SER A 123 2.59 -18.97 -7.06
N SER A 124 3.00 -18.05 -7.95
CA SER A 124 4.01 -18.31 -8.97
C SER A 124 5.44 -18.06 -8.49
N CYS A 125 5.62 -17.42 -7.34
CA CYS A 125 6.93 -17.13 -6.76
C CYS A 125 7.47 -18.35 -6.02
N ASP A 126 8.77 -18.59 -6.16
CA ASP A 126 9.42 -19.73 -5.51
C ASP A 126 10.77 -19.30 -4.91
N VAL A 127 11.29 -20.10 -3.99
CA VAL A 127 12.62 -19.91 -3.42
C VAL A 127 13.65 -20.27 -4.49
N SER A 128 14.52 -19.34 -4.86
CA SER A 128 15.59 -19.56 -5.84
C SER A 128 16.92 -19.90 -5.18
N GLU A 129 17.13 -19.44 -3.96
CA GLU A 129 18.37 -19.64 -3.22
C GLU A 129 18.11 -19.57 -1.73
N TYR A 130 18.84 -20.35 -0.94
CA TYR A 130 18.85 -20.25 0.50
C TYR A 130 20.28 -20.25 1.03
N GLN A 131 20.49 -19.54 2.12
CA GLN A 131 21.76 -19.46 2.82
C GLN A 131 21.52 -19.57 4.32
N ILE A 132 22.33 -20.38 4.99
CA ILE A 132 22.39 -20.46 6.44
C ILE A 132 23.77 -20.04 6.91
N VAL A 133 23.79 -19.20 7.93
CA VAL A 133 24.97 -18.71 8.60
C VAL A 133 24.84 -19.07 10.07
N VAL A 134 25.69 -19.95 10.56
CA VAL A 134 25.77 -20.29 11.98
C VAL A 134 27.06 -19.70 12.51
N THR A 135 26.96 -18.90 13.57
CA THR A 135 28.11 -18.38 14.30
C THR A 135 28.07 -18.98 15.71
N PRO A 136 28.75 -20.12 15.95
CA PRO A 136 28.69 -20.81 17.24
C PRO A 136 29.15 -19.93 18.42
N GLY A 137 30.16 -19.08 18.20
CA GLY A 137 30.65 -18.14 19.20
C GLY A 137 29.57 -17.17 19.71
N ASP A 138 28.77 -16.64 18.79
CA ASP A 138 27.68 -15.70 19.07
C ASP A 138 26.34 -16.39 19.35
N ARG A 139 26.31 -17.73 19.28
CA ARG A 139 25.08 -18.55 19.36
C ARG A 139 23.97 -18.03 18.44
N LEU A 140 24.38 -17.52 17.28
CA LEU A 140 23.52 -16.88 16.29
C LEU A 140 23.36 -17.81 15.10
N ILE A 141 22.12 -18.10 14.74
CA ILE A 141 21.75 -18.78 13.51
C ILE A 141 20.98 -17.77 12.67
N THR A 142 21.50 -17.45 11.50
CA THR A 142 20.83 -16.58 10.53
C THR A 142 20.56 -17.38 9.28
N THR A 143 19.30 -17.50 8.89
CA THR A 143 18.88 -18.10 7.63
C THR A 143 18.32 -17.01 6.73
N SER A 144 18.73 -16.99 5.47
CA SER A 144 18.15 -16.14 4.43
C SER A 144 17.67 -16.99 3.26
N ALA A 145 16.58 -16.56 2.64
CA ALA A 145 16.04 -17.15 1.43
C ALA A 145 15.78 -16.04 0.42
N SER A 146 16.29 -16.24 -0.79
CA SER A 146 15.96 -15.47 -1.97
C SER A 146 14.77 -16.11 -2.66
N ILE A 147 13.78 -15.29 -2.99
CA ILE A 147 12.59 -15.69 -3.74
C ILE A 147 12.64 -15.03 -5.11
N GLN A 148 12.26 -15.77 -6.13
CA GLN A 148 12.17 -15.32 -7.50
C GLN A 148 10.73 -15.43 -7.97
N CYS A 149 10.17 -14.31 -8.42
CA CYS A 149 8.84 -14.23 -8.99
C CYS A 149 8.92 -14.09 -10.52
N PRO A 150 8.53 -15.13 -11.29
CA PRO A 150 8.51 -15.08 -12.74
C PRO A 150 7.46 -14.08 -13.28
N PRO A 151 7.38 -13.86 -14.60
CA PRO A 151 6.32 -13.04 -15.20
C PRO A 151 4.92 -13.49 -14.73
N PRO A 152 4.01 -12.54 -14.43
CA PRO A 152 4.05 -11.12 -14.78
C PRO A 152 4.78 -10.21 -13.76
N LEU A 153 5.18 -10.74 -12.61
CA LEU A 153 5.70 -9.93 -11.49
C LEU A 153 7.17 -9.52 -11.66
N ASN A 154 8.01 -10.43 -12.20
CA ASN A 154 9.39 -10.16 -12.59
C ASN A 154 10.26 -9.48 -11.51
N PHE A 155 10.24 -9.96 -10.27
CA PHE A 155 11.09 -9.42 -9.21
C PHE A 155 11.74 -10.53 -8.39
N GLN A 156 12.81 -10.17 -7.67
CA GLN A 156 13.40 -11.00 -6.65
C GLN A 156 13.38 -10.27 -5.31
N ALA A 157 13.10 -11.01 -4.25
CA ALA A 157 13.11 -10.50 -2.90
C ALA A 157 13.84 -11.45 -1.97
N VAL A 158 14.40 -10.92 -0.89
CA VAL A 158 15.11 -11.69 0.12
C VAL A 158 14.37 -11.58 1.43
N THR A 159 14.27 -12.69 2.14
CA THR A 159 13.86 -12.70 3.53
C THR A 159 14.96 -13.30 4.38
N SER A 160 15.05 -12.85 5.63
CA SER A 160 15.99 -13.41 6.59
C SER A 160 15.31 -13.58 7.94
N TRP A 161 15.70 -14.63 8.63
CA TRP A 161 15.36 -14.92 9.99
C TRP A 161 16.65 -15.13 10.76
N SER A 162 16.73 -14.53 11.93
CA SER A 162 17.86 -14.77 12.83
C SER A 162 17.35 -15.15 14.21
N TYR A 163 18.00 -16.14 14.78
CA TYR A 163 17.78 -16.59 16.13
C TYR A 163 19.09 -16.56 16.89
N SER A 164 19.09 -15.85 18.01
CA SER A 164 20.20 -15.88 18.94
C SER A 164 19.70 -16.40 20.28
N ASN A 165 20.42 -17.39 20.82
CA ASN A 165 20.23 -17.83 22.20
C ASN A 165 21.10 -17.02 23.17
N HIS A 166 21.16 -15.70 22.95
CA HIS A 166 21.45 -14.79 24.04
C HIS A 166 20.19 -14.73 24.88
N ASP A 167 20.19 -15.50 25.97
CA ASP A 167 19.32 -15.25 27.11
C ASP A 167 19.41 -13.75 27.39
N ILE A 168 18.36 -12.99 27.10
CA ILE A 168 18.13 -11.74 27.79
C ILE A 168 18.08 -12.20 29.24
N VAL A 169 19.11 -11.88 30.03
CA VAL A 169 19.20 -12.23 31.44
C VAL A 169 17.90 -11.77 32.12
N GLY A 170 16.91 -12.67 32.21
CA GLY A 170 15.52 -12.30 32.43
C GLY A 170 14.52 -13.09 31.57
N THR A 171 14.19 -14.30 32.04
CA THR A 171 12.92 -15.02 31.82
C THR A 171 12.65 -15.65 30.45
N LEU A 172 13.05 -16.91 30.27
CA LEU A 172 12.15 -18.08 30.28
C LEU A 172 12.96 -19.38 30.17
N VAL A 173 12.68 -20.31 31.08
CA VAL A 173 13.32 -21.62 31.18
C VAL A 173 12.90 -22.48 29.98
N VAL A 174 13.78 -22.63 29.00
CA VAL A 174 13.66 -23.65 27.95
C VAL A 174 14.58 -24.82 28.31
N ASP A 175 14.11 -25.71 29.19
CA ASP A 175 14.83 -26.93 29.56
C ASP A 175 14.81 -28.03 28.47
N ALA A 176 14.12 -27.80 27.34
CA ALA A 176 14.02 -28.79 26.25
C ALA A 176 15.26 -28.87 25.33
N VAL A 177 16.14 -27.85 25.31
CA VAL A 177 17.38 -27.85 24.49
C VAL A 177 18.62 -28.21 25.33
N ARG A 178 18.44 -28.45 26.64
CA ARG A 178 19.52 -28.33 27.62
C ARG A 178 20.40 -29.58 27.79
N TRP A 179 19.97 -30.75 27.34
CA TRP A 179 20.59 -32.01 27.77
C TRP A 179 21.49 -32.72 26.74
N GLU A 180 21.35 -32.47 25.43
CA GLU A 180 22.24 -33.06 24.41
C GLU A 180 23.09 -32.06 23.62
N CYS A 181 22.74 -30.77 23.57
CA CYS A 181 23.59 -29.73 22.95
C CYS A 181 24.79 -29.29 23.82
N ARG A 182 25.00 -29.91 25.00
CA ARG A 182 26.07 -29.51 25.94
C ARG A 182 27.44 -30.13 25.65
N ARG A 183 27.58 -31.00 24.65
CA ARG A 183 28.92 -31.39 24.18
C ARG A 183 29.41 -30.36 23.16
N ARG A 184 30.39 -29.57 23.59
CA ARG A 184 31.21 -28.61 22.83
C ARG A 184 32.04 -29.24 21.69
N GLU A 185 31.63 -30.39 21.14
CA GLU A 185 32.35 -31.09 20.07
C GLU A 185 31.74 -30.82 18.69
N LEU A 186 30.98 -29.73 18.54
CA LEU A 186 30.06 -29.53 17.42
C LEU A 186 30.74 -29.37 16.06
N TYR A 187 32.05 -29.12 16.00
CA TYR A 187 32.80 -29.07 14.75
C TYR A 187 34.24 -29.51 15.02
N LYS A 188 34.59 -30.75 14.68
CA LYS A 188 35.99 -31.19 14.56
C LYS A 188 36.29 -31.35 13.07
N THR A 189 37.37 -30.76 12.61
CA THR A 189 37.92 -31.07 11.28
C THR A 189 38.83 -32.28 11.40
N THR A 190 38.69 -33.22 10.48
CA THR A 190 39.70 -34.26 10.26
C THR A 190 40.60 -33.79 9.13
N THR A 191 41.89 -33.62 9.41
CA THR A 191 42.88 -33.43 8.35
C THR A 191 43.13 -34.76 7.66
N ASN A 192 43.61 -34.72 6.40
CA ASN A 192 43.80 -35.90 5.56
C ASN A 192 44.82 -36.91 6.12
N ASP A 193 45.59 -36.53 7.15
CA ASP A 193 46.62 -37.37 7.76
C ASP A 193 46.09 -38.23 8.93
N GLY A 194 44.78 -38.18 9.21
CA GLY A 194 44.16 -38.95 10.30
C GLY A 194 44.46 -38.40 11.71
N GLU A 195 45.23 -37.32 11.81
CA GLU A 195 45.40 -36.56 13.03
C GLU A 195 44.19 -35.63 13.20
N VAL A 196 43.40 -35.87 14.24
CA VAL A 196 42.22 -35.06 14.55
C VAL A 196 42.70 -33.77 15.21
N ASP A 197 43.14 -32.81 14.39
CA ASP A 197 43.41 -31.47 14.89
C ASP A 197 42.07 -30.78 15.13
N SER A 198 41.62 -30.77 16.38
CA SER A 198 40.29 -30.27 16.75
C SER A 198 40.29 -28.75 16.75
N GLN A 199 40.15 -28.16 15.57
CA GLN A 199 39.96 -26.73 15.47
C GLN A 199 38.50 -26.36 15.71
N GLU A 200 38.23 -25.49 16.68
CA GLU A 200 36.90 -24.92 16.87
C GLU A 200 36.52 -24.03 15.68
N VAL A 201 35.25 -24.06 15.26
CA VAL A 201 34.74 -23.26 14.14
C VAL A 201 34.05 -21.99 14.66
N TYR A 202 34.46 -20.83 14.14
CA TYR A 202 33.88 -19.52 14.45
C TYR A 202 32.59 -19.24 13.67
N LYS A 203 32.56 -19.60 12.38
CA LYS A 203 31.42 -19.35 11.49
C LYS A 203 31.30 -20.46 10.46
N VAL A 204 30.09 -20.98 10.28
CA VAL A 204 29.71 -21.90 9.22
C VAL A 204 28.74 -21.18 8.30
N THR A 205 29.01 -21.22 7.00
CA THR A 205 28.12 -20.69 5.96
C THR A 205 27.82 -21.82 4.99
N ALA A 206 26.55 -22.15 4.81
CA ALA A 206 26.12 -23.10 3.81
C ALA A 206 25.10 -22.43 2.90
N GLN A 207 25.18 -22.70 1.60
CA GLN A 207 24.33 -22.14 0.58
C GLN A 207 23.87 -23.26 -0.35
N GLY A 208 22.63 -23.17 -0.80
CA GLY A 208 22.08 -24.12 -1.74
C GLY A 208 21.07 -23.45 -2.65
N GLN A 209 20.86 -24.09 -3.80
CA GLN A 209 19.80 -23.75 -4.73
C GLN A 209 18.86 -24.95 -4.82
N PRO A 210 17.54 -24.76 -4.66
CA PRO A 210 16.59 -25.83 -4.84
C PRO A 210 16.61 -26.32 -6.29
N ASN A 211 16.41 -27.63 -6.47
CA ASN A 211 16.25 -28.21 -7.80
C ASN A 211 14.77 -28.24 -8.12
N CYS A 212 14.33 -27.18 -8.80
CA CYS A 212 12.96 -26.99 -9.23
C CYS A 212 12.75 -27.55 -10.63
N SER A 213 11.80 -28.47 -10.78
CA SER A 213 11.38 -28.88 -12.12
C SER A 213 10.72 -27.70 -12.83
N THR A 214 11.07 -27.48 -14.09
CA THR A 214 10.50 -26.41 -14.92
C THR A 214 9.04 -26.67 -15.33
N SER A 215 8.51 -27.86 -15.08
CA SER A 215 7.11 -28.22 -15.35
C SER A 215 6.28 -28.29 -14.06
N ALA A 216 5.08 -27.71 -14.11
CA ALA A 216 4.12 -27.74 -13.01
C ALA A 216 3.66 -29.17 -12.65
N PRO A 217 3.33 -29.45 -11.38
CA PRO A 217 3.48 -28.57 -10.22
C PRO A 217 4.96 -28.39 -9.89
N PHE A 218 5.42 -27.16 -9.60
CA PHE A 218 6.82 -26.83 -9.34
C PHE A 218 7.31 -27.58 -8.07
N ALA A 219 7.64 -28.85 -8.23
CA ALA A 219 8.08 -29.71 -7.15
C ALA A 219 9.57 -29.44 -6.95
N CYS A 220 9.90 -28.37 -6.22
CA CYS A 220 11.27 -28.14 -5.80
C CYS A 220 11.65 -29.13 -4.71
N THR A 221 12.69 -29.90 -5.00
CA THR A 221 13.40 -30.68 -4.01
C THR A 221 14.54 -29.85 -3.46
N ILE A 222 14.83 -29.95 -2.16
CA ILE A 222 16.00 -29.30 -1.56
C ILE A 222 17.18 -30.25 -1.78
N PRO A 223 18.09 -29.97 -2.74
CA PRO A 223 19.28 -30.79 -2.89
C PRO A 223 20.23 -30.51 -1.72
N VAL A 224 21.27 -31.35 -1.62
CA VAL A 224 22.43 -31.06 -0.78
C VAL A 224 23.01 -29.68 -1.09
N PHE A 225 23.59 -29.04 -0.08
CA PHE A 225 24.23 -27.72 -0.21
C PHE A 225 25.15 -27.69 -1.44
N SER A 226 25.01 -26.64 -2.26
CA SER A 226 25.86 -26.44 -3.44
C SER A 226 27.23 -25.93 -3.01
N TRP A 227 27.27 -25.17 -1.92
CA TRP A 227 28.47 -24.56 -1.36
C TRP A 227 28.44 -24.56 0.16
N TYR A 228 29.60 -24.84 0.76
CA TYR A 228 29.79 -24.90 2.21
C TYR A 228 31.16 -24.35 2.57
N ASN A 229 31.21 -23.52 3.60
CA ASN A 229 32.43 -22.91 4.08
C ASN A 229 32.40 -22.74 5.60
N ALA A 230 33.48 -23.14 6.27
CA ALA A 230 33.68 -22.87 7.68
C ALA A 230 34.92 -21.99 7.90
N ILE A 231 34.89 -21.17 8.95
CA ILE A 231 35.99 -20.32 9.36
C ILE A 231 36.48 -20.80 10.73
N GLY A 232 37.76 -21.16 10.84
CA GLY A 232 38.39 -21.56 12.09
C GLY A 232 38.38 -20.44 13.14
N ASN A 233 38.24 -20.79 14.41
CA ASN A 233 38.18 -19.84 15.52
C ASN A 233 39.56 -19.27 15.90
N THR A 234 40.61 -20.08 15.78
CA THR A 234 41.95 -19.72 16.24
C THR A 234 42.78 -18.95 15.21
N ASP A 235 42.64 -19.28 13.93
CA ASP A 235 43.46 -18.72 12.84
C ASP A 235 42.64 -17.96 11.78
N LEU A 236 41.31 -17.97 11.89
CA LEU A 236 40.38 -17.41 10.90
C LEU A 236 40.58 -17.99 9.49
N ASN A 237 41.20 -19.16 9.36
CA ASN A 237 41.39 -19.80 8.07
C ASN A 237 40.06 -20.33 7.55
N ILE A 238 39.91 -20.21 6.22
CA ILE A 238 38.77 -20.72 5.47
C ILE A 238 38.98 -22.23 5.29
N LEU A 239 38.20 -23.00 6.03
CA LEU A 239 38.10 -24.45 5.94
C LEU A 239 37.09 -24.77 4.84
N GLY A 240 37.55 -24.66 3.59
CA GLY A 240 36.73 -24.90 2.39
C GLY A 240 36.58 -26.38 2.08
N GLY A 241 35.35 -26.85 1.97
CA GLY A 241 35.03 -28.19 1.47
C GLY A 241 34.94 -28.17 -0.05
N ASP A 242 36.07 -28.30 -0.75
CA ASP A 242 36.00 -28.69 -2.15
C ASP A 242 35.44 -30.12 -2.20
N ARG A 243 34.45 -30.38 -3.08
CA ARG A 243 33.81 -31.71 -3.27
C ARG A 243 34.80 -32.87 -3.50
N ASN A 244 36.09 -32.59 -3.66
CA ASN A 244 37.16 -33.53 -3.97
C ASN A 244 38.05 -33.92 -2.77
N GLY A 245 37.63 -33.67 -1.51
CA GLY A 245 38.21 -34.35 -0.35
C GLY A 245 39.25 -33.55 0.47
N ALA A 246 39.10 -32.23 0.58
CA ALA A 246 39.81 -31.47 1.59
C ALA A 246 38.90 -31.30 2.82
N ALA A 247 39.26 -31.95 3.93
CA ALA A 247 38.72 -31.75 5.28
C ALA A 247 37.22 -31.40 5.33
N SER A 248 36.35 -32.39 5.13
CA SER A 248 34.94 -32.24 5.44
C SER A 248 34.81 -31.84 6.91
N VAL A 249 34.35 -30.63 7.17
CA VAL A 249 33.91 -30.26 8.50
C VAL A 249 32.82 -31.26 8.86
N LEU A 250 33.09 -32.15 9.81
CA LEU A 250 32.11 -33.11 10.37
C LEU A 250 31.10 -32.35 11.26
N ALA A 251 30.63 -31.20 10.78
CA ALA A 251 29.36 -30.67 11.17
C ALA A 251 28.35 -31.80 10.97
N ASP A 252 27.43 -31.98 11.91
CA ASP A 252 26.26 -32.80 11.65
C ASP A 252 25.43 -32.09 10.56
N GLU A 253 25.82 -32.31 9.31
CA GLU A 253 25.19 -31.71 8.11
C GLU A 253 23.69 -31.97 8.12
N ASN A 254 23.26 -33.08 8.75
CA ASN A 254 21.84 -33.39 8.93
C ASN A 254 21.12 -32.34 9.77
N ASN A 255 21.74 -31.79 10.82
CA ASN A 255 21.10 -30.75 11.65
C ASN A 255 20.98 -29.43 10.88
N LEU A 256 22.03 -29.04 10.14
CA LEU A 256 21.97 -27.86 9.27
C LEU A 256 20.91 -28.05 8.18
N TYR A 257 20.86 -29.24 7.58
CA TYR A 257 19.87 -29.61 6.59
C TYR A 257 18.45 -29.54 7.16
N ASN A 258 18.21 -30.05 8.38
CA ASN A 258 16.89 -29.98 9.03
C ASN A 258 16.42 -28.55 9.26
N VAL A 259 17.30 -27.66 9.74
CA VAL A 259 16.97 -26.24 9.97
C VAL A 259 16.65 -25.54 8.65
N VAL A 260 17.48 -25.74 7.64
CA VAL A 260 17.28 -25.16 6.31
C VAL A 260 16.01 -25.68 5.66
N THR A 261 15.75 -26.98 5.79
CA THR A 261 14.54 -27.63 5.28
C THR A 261 13.30 -27.02 5.91
N MET A 262 13.28 -26.87 7.23
CA MET A 262 12.17 -26.22 7.94
C MET A 262 11.97 -24.78 7.47
N PHE A 263 13.04 -23.99 7.36
CA PHE A 263 12.95 -22.59 6.93
C PHE A 263 12.48 -22.48 5.48
N PHE A 264 12.99 -23.31 4.58
CA PHE A 264 12.57 -23.38 3.19
C PHE A 264 11.07 -23.64 3.06
N TYR A 265 10.55 -24.65 3.76
CA TYR A 265 9.12 -24.95 3.72
C TYR A 265 8.28 -23.87 4.39
N ALA A 266 8.78 -23.22 5.44
CA ALA A 266 8.09 -22.09 6.06
C ALA A 266 7.96 -20.90 5.09
N VAL A 267 9.01 -20.58 4.32
CA VAL A 267 8.98 -19.51 3.31
C VAL A 267 8.04 -19.88 2.15
N ARG A 268 8.05 -21.14 1.67
CA ARG A 268 7.11 -21.57 0.61
C ARG A 268 5.65 -21.56 1.07
N LEU A 269 5.39 -21.94 2.33
CA LEU A 269 4.05 -21.86 2.92
C LEU A 269 3.54 -20.42 2.94
N ASP A 270 4.43 -19.45 3.22
CA ASP A 270 4.13 -18.02 3.21
C ASP A 270 3.83 -17.49 1.79
N LEU A 271 4.52 -18.03 0.77
CA LEU A 271 4.23 -17.76 -0.64
C LEU A 271 3.00 -18.50 -1.17
N SER A 272 2.23 -19.17 -0.31
CA SER A 272 1.02 -19.94 -0.62
C SER A 272 1.20 -21.10 -1.59
N GLU A 273 2.41 -21.62 -1.71
CA GLU A 273 2.66 -22.72 -2.62
C GLU A 273 2.15 -24.05 -2.05
N LEU A 274 1.39 -24.78 -2.89
CA LEU A 274 0.81 -26.06 -2.53
C LEU A 274 1.94 -27.09 -2.31
N THR A 275 2.24 -27.40 -1.05
CA THR A 275 3.06 -28.57 -0.74
C THR A 275 2.15 -29.80 -0.78
N LEU A 276 2.28 -30.60 -1.85
CA LEU A 276 1.54 -31.87 -2.00
C LEU A 276 1.89 -32.89 -0.91
N ASP A 277 2.98 -32.67 -0.18
CA ASP A 277 3.33 -33.36 1.05
C ASP A 277 3.56 -32.32 2.14
N PRO A 278 2.64 -32.13 3.10
CA PRO A 278 2.93 -31.32 4.25
C PRO A 278 3.97 -32.09 5.05
N ILE A 279 5.24 -31.70 4.95
CA ILE A 279 6.34 -32.31 5.71
C ILE A 279 6.10 -32.21 7.23
N LEU A 280 5.20 -31.31 7.64
CA LEU A 280 4.69 -31.18 9.01
C LEU A 280 3.70 -32.29 9.43
N THR A 281 3.20 -33.09 8.50
CA THR A 281 2.19 -34.14 8.74
C THR A 281 2.69 -35.54 8.44
N HIS A 282 3.57 -35.71 7.45
CA HIS A 282 4.14 -37.01 7.14
C HIS A 282 5.40 -37.25 7.96
N SER A 283 5.26 -38.11 8.98
CA SER A 283 6.37 -38.79 9.63
C SER A 283 7.08 -39.66 8.60
N TYR A 284 8.03 -39.09 7.85
CA TYR A 284 8.91 -39.85 6.97
C TYR A 284 9.67 -40.88 7.81
N SER A 285 9.26 -42.15 7.71
CA SER A 285 9.88 -43.29 8.40
C SER A 285 11.28 -43.64 7.90
N GLY A 286 11.86 -42.81 7.02
CA GLY A 286 13.18 -43.00 6.40
C GLY A 286 14.14 -41.82 6.54
N ILE A 287 13.72 -40.69 7.13
CA ILE A 287 14.70 -39.69 7.60
C ILE A 287 15.31 -40.29 8.86
N TYR A 288 16.63 -40.51 8.84
CA TYR A 288 17.40 -41.08 9.94
C TYR A 288 16.84 -40.61 11.29
N GLN A 289 16.43 -41.57 12.14
CA GLN A 289 15.86 -41.37 13.46
C GLN A 289 16.84 -40.62 14.39
N HIS A 290 17.02 -39.32 14.19
CA HIS A 290 17.66 -38.47 15.18
C HIS A 290 16.57 -37.86 16.06
N HIS A 291 16.67 -38.13 17.36
CA HIS A 291 15.75 -37.77 18.45
C HIS A 291 15.24 -36.31 18.47
N ILE A 292 15.87 -35.41 17.72
CA ILE A 292 15.51 -34.00 17.61
C ILE A 292 14.13 -33.82 16.96
N VAL A 293 13.79 -34.60 15.92
CA VAL A 293 12.48 -34.51 15.26
C VAL A 293 11.37 -34.98 16.20
N GLN A 294 11.59 -36.05 16.97
CA GLN A 294 10.62 -36.49 17.99
C GLN A 294 10.42 -35.46 19.11
N THR A 295 11.44 -34.65 19.42
CA THR A 295 11.34 -33.63 20.47
C THR A 295 10.57 -32.40 19.97
N ILE A 296 10.81 -31.98 18.72
CA ILE A 296 10.03 -30.92 18.06
C ILE A 296 8.58 -31.38 17.78
N CYS A 297 8.35 -32.66 17.50
CA CYS A 297 7.00 -33.21 17.32
C CYS A 297 6.25 -33.47 18.64
N ARG A 298 6.94 -33.56 19.79
CA ARG A 298 6.30 -33.65 21.11
C ARG A 298 5.95 -32.30 21.71
N THR A 299 6.68 -31.24 21.36
CA THR A 299 6.15 -29.89 21.49
C THR A 299 5.06 -29.74 20.44
N GLN A 300 3.81 -29.56 20.85
CA GLN A 300 2.68 -29.29 19.95
C GLN A 300 3.15 -28.33 18.85
N GLY A 301 3.09 -28.81 17.60
CA GLY A 301 3.72 -28.15 16.46
C GLY A 301 3.36 -26.66 16.43
N ILE A 302 4.38 -25.81 16.33
CA ILE A 302 4.30 -24.34 16.46
C ILE A 302 3.34 -23.72 15.42
N ALA A 303 2.92 -24.48 14.40
CA ALA A 303 2.10 -24.01 13.30
C ALA A 303 0.62 -24.48 13.32
N TYR A 304 0.23 -25.45 14.16
CA TYR A 304 -1.17 -25.89 14.25
C TYR A 304 -1.69 -25.72 15.67
N VAL A 305 -2.26 -24.53 15.91
CA VAL A 305 -3.04 -24.24 17.10
C VAL A 305 -4.32 -25.09 17.01
N ASN A 306 -4.42 -26.10 17.88
CA ASN A 306 -5.66 -26.72 18.34
C ASN A 306 -6.28 -27.82 17.44
N ASP A 307 -5.81 -29.08 17.58
CA ASP A 307 -6.53 -30.36 17.34
C ASP A 307 -7.52 -30.49 16.16
N THR A 308 -7.43 -29.65 15.14
CA THR A 308 -8.16 -29.85 13.89
C THR A 308 -7.47 -30.96 13.12
N ALA A 309 -8.22 -32.00 12.77
CA ALA A 309 -7.74 -33.05 11.89
C ALA A 309 -7.04 -32.42 10.68
N PRO A 310 -5.85 -32.92 10.26
CA PRO A 310 -5.13 -32.35 9.15
C PRO A 310 -6.08 -32.27 7.94
N PRO A 311 -6.16 -31.10 7.27
CA PRO A 311 -7.00 -30.97 6.09
C PRO A 311 -6.58 -32.04 5.07
N PRO A 312 -7.51 -32.61 4.29
CA PRO A 312 -7.17 -33.60 3.27
C PRO A 312 -6.10 -33.03 2.34
N ASP A 313 -5.20 -33.88 1.84
CA ASP A 313 -3.99 -33.57 1.05
C ASP A 313 -4.23 -32.72 -0.23
N THR A 314 -5.50 -32.42 -0.54
CA THR A 314 -5.93 -31.62 -1.68
C THR A 314 -6.40 -30.20 -1.32
N THR A 315 -6.36 -29.82 -0.04
CA THR A 315 -6.87 -28.52 0.40
C THR A 315 -5.88 -27.43 0.04
N ARG A 316 -6.20 -26.62 -0.99
CA ARG A 316 -5.40 -25.45 -1.36
C ARG A 316 -5.34 -24.46 -0.19
N THR A 317 -4.13 -24.11 0.21
CA THR A 317 -3.88 -22.93 1.03
C THR A 317 -4.44 -21.69 0.32
N SER A 318 -4.95 -20.73 1.08
CA SER A 318 -5.37 -19.46 0.50
C SER A 318 -4.20 -18.81 -0.21
N SER A 319 -4.44 -18.27 -1.41
CA SER A 319 -3.46 -17.47 -2.16
C SER A 319 -2.85 -16.38 -1.27
N SER A 320 -1.53 -16.25 -1.33
CA SER A 320 -0.83 -15.21 -0.61
C SER A 320 -0.71 -13.96 -1.46
N VAL A 321 -1.00 -12.83 -0.82
CA VAL A 321 -1.06 -11.52 -1.45
C VAL A 321 -0.24 -10.57 -0.58
N ILE A 322 0.53 -9.68 -1.21
CA ILE A 322 1.28 -8.66 -0.50
C ILE A 322 0.32 -7.71 0.22
N GLN A 323 0.46 -7.60 1.55
CA GLN A 323 -0.28 -6.67 2.37
C GLN A 323 0.34 -5.28 2.33
N ILE A 324 -0.25 -4.41 1.52
CA ILE A 324 0.12 -3.00 1.43
C ILE A 324 -1.12 -2.11 1.38
N PRO A 325 -1.01 -0.87 1.87
CA PRO A 325 -2.07 0.12 1.68
C PRO A 325 -2.06 0.61 0.23
N TYR A 326 -3.14 0.33 -0.50
CA TYR A 326 -3.41 0.91 -1.81
C TYR A 326 -4.11 2.25 -1.68
N THR A 327 -3.77 3.20 -2.55
CA THR A 327 -4.50 4.46 -2.70
C THR A 327 -5.66 4.26 -3.67
N CYS A 328 -6.88 4.32 -3.16
CA CYS A 328 -8.10 4.11 -3.94
C CYS A 328 -8.88 5.40 -4.03
N ASN A 329 -9.27 5.76 -5.26
CA ASN A 329 -10.15 6.90 -5.50
C ASN A 329 -11.58 6.43 -5.38
N VAL A 330 -12.27 6.84 -4.30
CA VAL A 330 -13.68 6.53 -4.09
C VAL A 330 -14.51 7.80 -4.15
N THR A 331 -15.68 7.70 -4.78
CA THR A 331 -16.65 8.79 -4.74
C THR A 331 -17.33 8.81 -3.38
N ARG A 332 -17.24 9.93 -2.67
CA ARG A 332 -17.99 10.17 -1.44
C ARG A 332 -18.90 11.38 -1.61
N ARG A 333 -20.10 11.30 -1.03
CA ARG A 333 -20.99 12.45 -0.95
C ARG A 333 -20.33 13.51 -0.08
N LYS A 334 -20.34 14.77 -0.54
CA LYS A 334 -19.87 15.90 0.26
C LYS A 334 -20.65 16.01 1.58
N PRO A 335 -20.01 16.47 2.68
CA PRO A 335 -20.74 16.76 3.91
C PRO A 335 -21.87 17.76 3.64
N ASN A 336 -22.99 17.63 4.36
CA ASN A 336 -24.25 18.31 4.05
C ASN A 336 -24.11 19.83 3.83
N ALA A 337 -23.25 20.49 4.60
CA ALA A 337 -22.99 21.93 4.47
C ALA A 337 -22.28 22.27 3.14
N SER A 338 -21.14 21.64 2.86
CA SER A 338 -20.38 21.86 1.61
C SER A 338 -21.18 21.43 0.38
N PHE A 339 -22.01 20.39 0.52
CA PHE A 339 -22.95 19.95 -0.51
C PHE A 339 -23.95 21.06 -0.84
N ALA A 340 -24.64 21.62 0.16
CA ALA A 340 -25.65 22.66 -0.06
C ALA A 340 -25.05 23.91 -0.71
N VAL A 341 -23.90 24.38 -0.21
CA VAL A 341 -23.22 25.55 -0.76
C VAL A 341 -22.82 25.32 -2.21
N SER A 342 -22.24 24.16 -2.54
CA SER A 342 -21.81 23.84 -3.90
C SER A 342 -22.98 23.76 -4.89
N VAL A 343 -24.10 23.15 -4.47
CA VAL A 343 -25.30 23.02 -5.30
C VAL A 343 -25.94 24.38 -5.54
N ILE A 344 -26.07 25.21 -4.50
CA ILE A 344 -26.67 26.54 -4.62
C ILE A 344 -25.81 27.44 -5.52
N SER A 345 -24.48 27.46 -5.32
CA SER A 345 -23.59 28.30 -6.13
C SER A 345 -23.59 27.90 -7.61
N ALA A 346 -23.53 26.60 -7.89
CA ALA A 346 -23.57 26.09 -9.26
C ALA A 346 -24.93 26.38 -9.93
N SER A 347 -26.03 26.16 -9.20
CA SER A 347 -27.39 26.41 -9.71
C SER A 347 -27.62 27.89 -10.01
N LEU A 348 -27.16 28.78 -9.13
CA LEU A 348 -27.30 30.22 -9.30
C LEU A 348 -26.47 30.72 -10.50
N SER A 349 -25.25 30.19 -10.69
CA SER A 349 -24.41 30.52 -11.86
C SER A 349 -25.05 30.10 -13.19
N MET A 350 -25.52 28.84 -13.29
CA MET A 350 -26.19 28.34 -14.49
C MET A 350 -27.51 29.10 -14.75
N PHE A 351 -28.27 29.38 -13.70
CA PHE A 351 -29.51 30.13 -13.79
C PHE A 351 -29.28 31.56 -14.30
N LEU A 352 -28.30 32.28 -13.74
CA LEU A 352 -27.97 33.63 -14.20
C LEU A 352 -27.50 33.64 -15.67
N GLY A 353 -26.72 32.62 -16.08
CA GLY A 353 -26.32 32.46 -17.48
C GLY A 353 -27.51 32.24 -18.41
N ALA A 354 -28.39 31.28 -18.08
CA ALA A 354 -29.59 30.98 -18.86
C ALA A 354 -30.57 32.16 -18.91
N TRP A 355 -30.76 32.84 -17.76
CA TRP A 355 -31.60 34.02 -17.66
C TRP A 355 -31.06 35.18 -18.49
N GLY A 356 -29.76 35.46 -18.41
CA GLY A 356 -29.09 36.49 -19.22
C GLY A 356 -29.22 36.21 -20.72
N ALA A 357 -29.01 34.96 -21.15
CA ALA A 357 -29.21 34.56 -22.53
C ALA A 357 -30.65 34.76 -22.99
N LEU A 358 -31.63 34.40 -22.17
CA LEU A 358 -33.05 34.60 -22.46
C LEU A 358 -33.39 36.09 -22.61
N VAL A 359 -32.93 36.94 -21.69
CA VAL A 359 -33.14 38.40 -21.76
C VAL A 359 -32.50 38.99 -23.02
N ALA A 360 -31.30 38.54 -23.38
CA ALA A 360 -30.62 38.96 -24.61
C ALA A 360 -31.41 38.56 -25.87
N ILE A 361 -31.96 37.34 -25.92
CA ILE A 361 -32.81 36.87 -27.02
C ILE A 361 -34.09 37.71 -27.10
N LEU A 362 -34.75 37.97 -25.97
CA LEU A 362 -35.95 38.80 -25.94
C LEU A 362 -35.66 40.24 -26.40
N ALA A 363 -34.52 40.81 -25.99
CA ALA A 363 -34.08 42.13 -26.45
C ALA A 363 -33.81 42.14 -27.96
N ALA A 364 -33.18 41.10 -28.49
CA ALA A 364 -32.94 40.97 -29.93
C ALA A 364 -34.25 40.80 -30.73
N LEU A 365 -35.21 40.03 -30.22
CA LEU A 365 -36.54 39.86 -30.84
C LEU A 365 -37.36 41.15 -30.79
N ALA A 366 -37.28 41.91 -29.70
CA ALA A 366 -37.95 43.20 -29.58
C ALA A 366 -37.46 44.21 -30.63
N ARG A 367 -36.16 44.17 -30.97
CA ARG A 367 -35.57 45.03 -32.02
C ARG A 367 -36.02 44.69 -33.43
N ARG A 368 -36.45 43.46 -33.69
CA ARG A 368 -36.84 43.01 -35.04
C ARG A 368 -38.24 43.50 -35.48
N ARG A 369 -38.98 44.22 -34.64
CA ARG A 369 -40.27 44.82 -35.04
C ARG A 369 -40.02 46.13 -35.79
N PRO A 370 -40.27 46.20 -37.11
CA PRO A 370 -40.07 47.40 -37.90
C PRO A 370 -41.04 48.49 -37.42
N GLY A 371 -40.51 49.63 -36.97
CA GLY A 371 -41.29 50.78 -36.48
C GLY A 371 -41.00 51.20 -35.02
N GLY A 372 -40.14 50.50 -34.27
CA GLY A 372 -39.73 50.89 -32.92
C GLY A 372 -38.38 51.62 -32.91
N MET A 373 -38.34 52.83 -32.36
CA MET A 373 -37.11 53.62 -32.17
C MET A 373 -35.99 52.80 -31.51
N SER A 374 -34.77 52.99 -32.00
CA SER A 374 -33.53 52.37 -31.53
C SER A 374 -33.24 52.72 -30.06
N PHE A 375 -33.56 51.81 -29.14
CA PHE A 375 -33.25 51.89 -27.70
C PHE A 375 -31.74 51.76 -27.37
N PHE A 376 -30.87 51.70 -28.38
CA PHE A 376 -29.44 51.45 -28.16
C PHE A 376 -28.60 52.71 -27.91
N ASP A 377 -29.21 53.90 -27.88
CA ASP A 377 -28.54 55.13 -27.44
C ASP A 377 -28.62 55.34 -25.92
N LEU A 378 -29.34 54.47 -25.21
CA LEU A 378 -29.06 54.21 -23.80
C LEU A 378 -27.86 53.28 -23.74
N GLY A 379 -26.70 53.92 -23.87
CA GLY A 379 -25.42 53.33 -23.55
C GLY A 379 -25.56 52.51 -22.27
N PHE A 380 -25.08 51.27 -22.35
CA PHE A 380 -24.57 50.58 -21.20
C PHE A 380 -23.51 51.50 -20.57
N ILE A 381 -23.93 52.39 -19.67
CA ILE A 381 -23.04 53.00 -18.68
C ILE A 381 -22.73 51.87 -17.70
N PHE A 382 -21.95 50.89 -18.17
CA PHE A 382 -20.79 50.51 -17.39
C PHE A 382 -19.85 51.70 -17.58
N SER A 383 -19.94 52.67 -16.65
CA SER A 383 -18.95 53.73 -16.58
C SER A 383 -17.61 53.04 -16.34
N GLU A 384 -16.83 52.96 -17.40
CA GLU A 384 -15.41 52.64 -17.44
C GLU A 384 -14.61 53.82 -16.83
N ARG A 385 -15.01 54.25 -15.62
CA ARG A 385 -14.32 55.22 -14.76
C ARG A 385 -14.50 54.86 -13.29
N THR A 386 -14.39 53.59 -12.97
CA THR A 386 -13.44 53.21 -11.94
C THR A 386 -12.59 52.11 -12.55
N PRO A 387 -11.26 52.11 -12.40
CA PRO A 387 -10.51 50.90 -12.69
C PRO A 387 -11.13 49.83 -11.79
N PHE A 388 -11.95 48.98 -12.39
CA PHE A 388 -12.30 47.71 -11.80
C PHE A 388 -10.97 47.00 -11.70
N LYS A 389 -10.33 47.14 -10.53
CA LYS A 389 -9.33 46.20 -10.05
C LYS A 389 -9.96 44.84 -10.35
N PRO A 390 -9.35 43.99 -11.20
CA PRO A 390 -9.92 42.67 -11.41
C PRO A 390 -10.12 42.09 -10.02
N MET A 391 -11.38 41.91 -9.61
CA MET A 391 -11.66 40.89 -8.61
C MET A 391 -11.36 39.61 -9.36
N SER A 392 -10.07 39.27 -9.36
CA SER A 392 -9.64 37.93 -9.07
C SER A 392 -10.46 37.52 -7.84
N ALA A 393 -11.66 37.00 -8.09
CA ALA A 393 -12.13 35.89 -7.30
C ALA A 393 -11.11 34.80 -7.61
N THR A 394 -9.97 34.88 -6.93
CA THR A 394 -9.17 33.73 -6.61
C THR A 394 -10.17 32.88 -5.85
N PHE A 395 -10.87 32.01 -6.57
CA PHE A 395 -11.52 30.88 -5.97
C PHE A 395 -10.33 30.11 -5.41
N ASN A 396 -10.02 30.40 -4.15
CA ASN A 396 -9.06 29.65 -3.39
C ASN A 396 -9.77 28.32 -3.19
N SER A 397 -9.72 27.46 -4.21
CA SER A 397 -9.67 26.04 -3.98
C SER A 397 -8.49 25.89 -3.03
N GLY A 398 -8.80 25.87 -1.73
CA GLY A 398 -7.88 25.44 -0.69
C GLY A 398 -7.57 23.98 -0.95
N MET A 399 -6.82 23.74 -2.02
CA MET A 399 -5.91 22.64 -2.15
C MET A 399 -4.89 22.93 -1.05
N TRP A 400 -4.94 22.10 -0.01
CA TRP A 400 -3.95 22.11 1.05
C TRP A 400 -2.59 21.83 0.44
N THR A 401 -1.90 22.85 -0.03
CA THR A 401 -0.48 22.78 -0.37
C THR A 401 0.29 23.10 0.90
N GLY A 402 0.68 22.05 1.62
CA GLY A 402 1.69 22.16 2.66
C GLY A 402 3.04 22.45 2.01
N THR A 403 3.62 23.62 2.28
CA THR A 403 5.03 23.88 1.99
C THR A 403 5.87 23.14 3.03
N VAL A 404 6.76 22.27 2.54
CA VAL A 404 7.77 21.57 3.33
C VAL A 404 8.97 22.52 3.49
N ASP A 405 9.20 22.99 4.72
CA ASP A 405 10.53 23.52 5.07
C ASP A 405 11.50 22.36 5.26
N SER A 406 12.78 22.60 4.95
CA SER A 406 13.90 21.64 4.86
C SER A 406 14.27 20.88 6.14
N THR A 407 13.39 20.83 7.14
CA THR A 407 13.61 20.14 8.42
C THR A 407 12.49 19.18 8.85
N GLY A 408 11.42 19.01 8.07
CA GLY A 408 10.58 17.80 8.13
C GLY A 408 10.00 17.39 9.50
N VAL A 409 9.54 18.33 10.34
CA VAL A 409 8.84 18.01 11.61
C VAL A 409 7.49 18.71 11.68
N TRP A 410 6.42 17.91 11.76
CA TRP A 410 5.05 18.36 12.04
C TRP A 410 4.82 18.46 13.56
N CYS A 411 4.50 19.64 14.07
CA CYS A 411 4.00 19.85 15.43
C CYS A 411 2.62 20.54 15.39
N PRO A 412 1.54 19.93 15.93
CA PRO A 412 0.25 20.62 16.01
C PRO A 412 0.22 21.58 17.20
N VAL A 413 0.09 22.89 16.92
CA VAL A 413 -0.23 23.91 17.93
C VAL A 413 -1.74 23.91 18.16
N ARG A 414 -2.17 23.43 19.34
CA ARG A 414 -3.56 23.44 19.78
C ARG A 414 -3.81 24.70 20.62
N THR A 415 -4.50 25.68 20.05
CA THR A 415 -4.96 26.87 20.79
C THR A 415 -6.13 26.49 21.68
N ILE A 416 -5.89 26.34 22.98
CA ILE A 416 -6.93 26.13 24.00
C ILE A 416 -7.51 27.50 24.36
N ARG A 417 -8.77 27.74 23.97
CA ARG A 417 -9.63 28.74 24.64
C ARG A 417 -10.39 28.04 25.76
N SER A 418 -10.21 28.56 26.96
CA SER A 418 -10.90 28.15 28.18
C SER A 418 -12.40 28.42 28.09
N LEU A 419 -13.21 27.40 28.37
CA LEU A 419 -14.49 27.61 29.03
C LEU A 419 -14.67 26.50 30.07
N ALA A 420 -14.68 26.94 31.33
CA ALA A 420 -14.95 26.10 32.48
C ALA A 420 -16.44 25.78 32.56
N SER A 421 -16.78 24.50 32.70
CA SER A 421 -17.92 24.06 33.50
C SER A 421 -17.73 22.61 33.93
N ARG A 422 -17.62 22.43 35.25
CA ARG A 422 -17.89 21.24 36.08
C ARG A 422 -19.04 20.38 35.50
N THR A 423 -19.07 19.03 35.55
CA THR A 423 -18.87 18.10 36.69
C THR A 423 -18.83 16.62 36.19
N THR A 424 -17.92 15.79 36.76
CA THR A 424 -18.02 14.35 37.16
C THR A 424 -18.77 13.32 36.27
N HIS A 425 -18.26 12.13 35.88
CA HIS A 425 -17.65 11.05 36.66
C HIS A 425 -16.91 10.02 35.75
N THR A 426 -15.77 9.55 36.25
CA THR A 426 -15.17 8.19 36.16
C THR A 426 -15.74 7.14 35.18
N TRP A 427 -14.90 6.63 34.26
CA TRP A 427 -14.42 5.22 34.23
C TRP A 427 -13.13 5.16 33.38
N ALA A 428 -12.14 4.46 33.91
CA ALA A 428 -10.85 4.16 33.28
C ALA A 428 -10.84 2.69 32.81
N ILE A 429 -9.97 2.37 31.84
CA ILE A 429 -8.96 1.28 31.85
C ILE A 429 -8.65 0.75 30.43
N LEU A 430 -7.34 0.86 30.09
CA LEU A 430 -6.43 0.07 29.22
C LEU A 430 -6.92 -0.41 27.83
N ILE A 431 -6.14 -0.29 26.75
CA ILE A 431 -4.78 -0.83 26.54
C ILE A 431 -4.02 0.09 25.55
N ASN A 432 -2.81 0.54 25.91
CA ASN A 432 -1.84 1.10 24.97
C ASN A 432 -0.43 0.95 25.55
N THR A 433 0.35 0.01 25.05
CA THR A 433 1.81 -0.08 25.25
C THR A 433 2.37 -1.04 24.21
N MET A 434 3.00 -0.50 23.15
CA MET A 434 4.11 -1.09 22.38
C MET A 434 4.45 -0.11 21.24
N GLU A 435 5.05 1.04 21.56
CA GLU A 435 5.73 1.87 20.57
C GLU A 435 6.82 2.73 21.24
N ARG A 436 7.97 2.11 21.49
CA ARG A 436 9.24 2.79 21.74
C ARG A 436 10.33 1.75 21.68
N GLN A 437 11.12 1.75 20.60
CA GLN A 437 12.57 1.46 20.54
C GLN A 437 12.95 1.47 19.05
N GLY A 438 13.72 2.48 18.64
CA GLY A 438 14.12 2.66 17.24
C GLY A 438 14.75 4.02 16.95
N ARG A 439 15.68 4.47 17.80
CA ARG A 439 16.71 5.49 17.50
C ARG A 439 17.90 5.24 18.42
N LEU A 440 18.86 4.47 17.91
CA LEU A 440 20.29 4.63 18.14
C LEU A 440 20.99 4.37 16.82
#